data_AF-A0A9P5NUW3-F1
#
_entry.id   AF-A0A9P5NUW3-F1
#
_cell.length_a   1.000
_cell.length_b   1.000
_cell.length_c   1.000
_cell.angle_alpha   90.00
_cell.angle_beta   90.00
_cell.angle_gamma   90.00
#
_symmetry.space_group_name_H-M   'P 1'
#
loop_
_entity.id
_entity.type
_entity.pdbx_description
1 polymer ?
#
loop_
_entity_poly.entity_id
_entity_poly.type
_entity_poly.pdbx_seq_one_letter_code
_entity_poly.pdbx_strand_id
1 'polypeptide(L)'
;MSSNAAKSSFGQTPHFITDIKLQELEKQRLAYQAHAKVLEQAKTLGENGDILEKVEVLAKAVTSWTGSGTLDYQQTVGGKLQLKNLEFWLLQAKNDPSFSRQIAEGWAQTLEEHIRHTTMRFDSAKLFGNLFNEWLTSGDSVALRYQAVPEDVEGDVSEVCESDAASAAFVEVGRKELYEQKEKFTSIVFDDYPVDTAALTAYLEDLFSSDEAAKALDNLRKDLKNFAYYFQRRPVTSREVLGSIKSLLASGLMDEEKRTTLKAFQENPTVVQEVASVLTMRLASLESWAWPKEGPPQV
;
A
#
# COMPACT_ATOMS: atom_id res chain seq x y z
N MET A 1 15.07 -5.58 35.94
CA MET A 1 15.64 -6.26 34.77
C MET A 1 14.59 -6.33 33.64
N SER A 2 14.41 -5.26 32.84
CA SER A 2 13.36 -5.21 31.80
C SER A 2 13.80 -4.52 30.50
N SER A 3 15.11 -4.48 30.22
CA SER A 3 15.69 -3.66 29.14
C SER A 3 16.05 -4.43 27.85
N ASN A 4 16.03 -5.77 27.84
CA ASN A 4 16.52 -6.54 26.69
C ASN A 4 15.42 -6.92 25.67
N ALA A 5 14.16 -7.04 26.08
CA ALA A 5 13.07 -7.43 25.16
C ALA A 5 12.70 -6.29 24.17
N ALA A 6 12.58 -5.04 24.64
CA ALA A 6 12.20 -3.90 23.81
C ALA A 6 13.21 -3.54 22.70
N LYS A 7 14.49 -3.95 22.86
CA LYS A 7 15.51 -3.79 21.80
C LYS A 7 15.32 -4.80 20.68
N SER A 8 14.72 -5.96 20.96
CA SER A 8 14.47 -7.03 19.99
C SER A 8 13.35 -6.66 19.02
N SER A 9 12.21 -6.13 19.52
CA SER A 9 11.07 -5.76 18.67
C SER A 9 11.38 -4.58 17.72
N PHE A 10 12.09 -3.55 18.21
CA PHE A 10 12.57 -2.45 17.37
C PHE A 10 13.58 -2.93 16.32
N GLY A 11 14.47 -3.87 16.66
CA GLY A 11 15.44 -4.46 15.72
C GLY A 11 14.79 -5.34 14.64
N GLN A 12 13.67 -6.01 14.96
CA GLN A 12 12.90 -6.80 14.00
C GLN A 12 12.05 -5.95 13.06
N THR A 13 11.67 -4.74 13.46
CA THR A 13 10.79 -3.87 12.67
C THR A 13 11.41 -3.47 11.30
N PRO A 14 12.69 -3.04 11.19
CA PRO A 14 13.31 -2.76 9.90
C PRO A 14 13.32 -3.95 8.94
N HIS A 15 13.52 -5.17 9.44
CA HIS A 15 13.44 -6.38 8.64
C HIS A 15 12.01 -6.60 8.12
N PHE A 16 11.02 -6.52 9.02
CA PHE A 16 9.60 -6.64 8.65
C PHE A 16 9.15 -5.55 7.65
N ILE A 17 9.59 -4.30 7.84
CA ILE A 17 9.33 -3.19 6.92
C ILE A 17 9.95 -3.49 5.55
N THR A 18 11.20 -3.95 5.52
CA THR A 18 11.88 -4.33 4.28
C THR A 18 11.13 -5.45 3.56
N ASP A 19 10.77 -6.52 4.27
CA ASP A 19 10.06 -7.66 3.70
C ASP A 19 8.73 -7.24 3.08
N ILE A 20 7.96 -6.40 3.80
CA ILE A 20 6.72 -5.85 3.25
C ILE A 20 7.00 -4.99 2.01
N LYS A 21 8.00 -4.11 2.03
CA LYS A 21 8.33 -3.28 0.88
C LYS A 21 8.68 -4.12 -0.34
N LEU A 22 9.45 -5.19 -0.17
CA LEU A 22 9.83 -6.07 -1.27
C LEU A 22 8.63 -6.84 -1.83
N GLN A 23 7.76 -7.38 -0.96
CA GLN A 23 6.54 -8.05 -1.40
C GLN A 23 5.62 -7.10 -2.17
N GLU A 24 5.44 -5.88 -1.66
CA GLU A 24 4.56 -4.89 -2.26
C GLU A 24 5.15 -4.32 -3.55
N LEU A 25 6.48 -4.19 -3.63
CA LEU A 25 7.18 -3.83 -4.86
C LEU A 25 7.00 -4.89 -5.94
N GLU A 26 7.09 -6.19 -5.60
CA GLU A 26 6.88 -7.27 -6.58
C GLU A 26 5.44 -7.26 -7.11
N LYS A 27 4.44 -7.02 -6.24
CA LYS A 27 3.04 -6.87 -6.68
C LYS A 27 2.90 -5.73 -7.67
N GLN A 28 3.45 -4.56 -7.35
CA GLN A 28 3.39 -3.41 -8.23
C GLN A 28 4.15 -3.64 -9.54
N ARG A 29 5.29 -4.34 -9.51
CA ARG A 29 6.03 -4.72 -10.71
C ARG A 29 5.20 -5.62 -11.61
N LEU A 30 4.56 -6.67 -11.06
CA LEU A 30 3.71 -7.57 -11.83
C LEU A 30 2.49 -6.85 -12.42
N ALA A 31 1.83 -6.01 -11.62
CA ALA A 31 0.71 -5.19 -12.07
C ALA A 31 1.13 -4.22 -13.19
N TYR A 32 2.27 -3.54 -13.03
CA TYR A 32 2.78 -2.63 -14.05
C TYR A 32 3.25 -3.35 -15.30
N GLN A 33 3.82 -4.55 -15.20
CA GLN A 33 4.21 -5.37 -16.35
C GLN A 33 2.98 -5.80 -17.16
N ALA A 34 1.86 -6.10 -16.50
CA ALA A 34 0.59 -6.34 -17.18
C ALA A 34 0.05 -5.07 -17.85
N HIS A 35 0.14 -3.93 -17.17
CA HIS A 35 -0.27 -2.61 -17.69
C HIS A 35 0.58 -2.17 -18.90
N ALA A 36 1.90 -2.41 -18.87
CA ALA A 36 2.85 -2.06 -19.93
C ALA A 36 2.61 -2.84 -21.25
N LYS A 37 1.80 -3.90 -21.25
CA LYS A 37 1.37 -4.59 -22.49
C LYS A 37 0.61 -3.67 -23.45
N VAL A 38 0.11 -2.54 -22.96
CA VAL A 38 -0.45 -1.48 -23.81
C VAL A 38 0.52 -1.00 -24.90
N LEU A 39 1.84 -1.16 -24.71
CA LEU A 39 2.84 -0.88 -25.73
C LEU A 39 2.68 -1.74 -26.99
N GLU A 40 2.20 -2.99 -26.85
CA GLU A 40 1.93 -3.87 -27.99
C GLU A 40 0.75 -3.34 -28.81
N GLN A 41 -0.34 -2.98 -28.13
CA GLN A 41 -1.51 -2.35 -28.77
C GLN A 41 -1.12 -1.04 -29.45
N ALA A 42 -0.37 -0.17 -28.77
CA ALA A 42 0.12 1.08 -29.32
C ALA A 42 1.00 0.87 -30.56
N LYS A 43 1.79 -0.20 -30.60
CA LYS A 43 2.61 -0.56 -31.77
C LYS A 43 1.73 -0.91 -32.97
N THR A 44 0.71 -1.75 -32.79
CA THR A 44 -0.22 -2.12 -33.88
C THR A 44 -0.97 -0.91 -34.45
N LEU A 45 -1.43 0.02 -33.60
CA LEU A 45 -2.07 1.26 -34.05
C LEU A 45 -1.10 2.14 -34.86
N GLY A 46 0.17 2.20 -34.44
CA GLY A 46 1.21 2.90 -35.20
C GLY A 46 1.44 2.31 -36.60
N GLU A 47 1.44 0.98 -36.72
CA GLU A 47 1.61 0.26 -37.99
C GLU A 47 0.42 0.45 -38.93
N ASN A 48 -0.80 0.55 -38.39
CA ASN A 48 -2.02 0.85 -39.14
C ASN A 48 -2.13 2.32 -39.59
N GLY A 49 -1.29 3.20 -39.03
CA GLY A 49 -1.26 4.63 -39.35
C GLY A 49 -2.07 5.51 -38.39
N ASP A 50 -2.75 4.92 -37.41
CA ASP A 50 -3.64 5.59 -36.44
C ASP A 50 -2.87 6.23 -35.29
N ILE A 51 -2.03 7.23 -35.62
CA ILE A 51 -1.11 7.86 -34.66
C ILE A 51 -1.84 8.56 -33.50
N LEU A 52 -3.00 9.17 -33.75
CA LEU A 52 -3.75 9.88 -32.72
C LEU A 52 -4.38 8.90 -31.73
N GLU A 53 -4.91 7.78 -32.21
CA GLU A 53 -5.44 6.72 -31.35
C GLU A 53 -4.32 6.07 -30.53
N LYS A 54 -3.15 5.87 -31.15
CA LYS A 54 -1.94 5.41 -30.44
C LYS A 54 -1.61 6.32 -29.26
N VAL A 55 -1.55 7.64 -29.48
CA VAL A 55 -1.27 8.61 -28.40
C VAL A 55 -2.35 8.58 -27.33
N GLU A 56 -3.63 8.47 -27.71
CA GLU A 56 -4.74 8.43 -26.76
C GLU A 56 -4.67 7.19 -25.85
N VAL A 57 -4.40 6.01 -26.42
CA VAL A 57 -4.25 4.76 -25.67
C VAL A 57 -3.06 4.85 -24.70
N LEU A 58 -1.92 5.36 -25.15
CA LEU A 58 -0.74 5.56 -24.31
C LEU A 58 -0.99 6.58 -23.20
N ALA A 59 -1.67 7.70 -23.49
CA ALA A 59 -2.00 8.72 -22.52
C ALA A 59 -2.93 8.19 -21.43
N LYS A 60 -3.98 7.45 -21.82
CA LYS A 60 -4.90 6.76 -20.90
C LYS A 60 -4.17 5.74 -20.03
N ALA A 61 -3.22 5.00 -20.58
CA ALA A 61 -2.41 4.09 -19.79
C ALA A 61 -1.62 4.84 -18.72
N VAL A 62 -0.89 5.89 -19.10
CA VAL A 62 -0.08 6.69 -18.17
C VAL A 62 -0.93 7.34 -17.08
N THR A 63 -2.13 7.83 -17.40
CA THR A 63 -3.02 8.48 -16.41
C THR A 63 -3.77 7.50 -15.52
N SER A 64 -4.07 6.29 -15.99
CA SER A 64 -4.80 5.27 -15.23
C SER A 64 -3.97 4.54 -14.18
N TRP A 65 -2.64 4.61 -14.26
CA TRP A 65 -1.78 4.01 -13.24
C TRP A 65 -1.92 4.72 -11.90
N THR A 66 -2.26 3.96 -10.85
CA THR A 66 -2.44 4.46 -9.47
C THR A 66 -1.36 3.97 -8.50
N GLY A 67 -0.43 3.12 -8.97
CA GLY A 67 0.64 2.57 -8.15
C GLY A 67 1.81 3.52 -7.91
N SER A 68 2.93 2.97 -7.41
CA SER A 68 4.14 3.78 -7.16
C SER A 68 4.62 4.48 -8.42
N GLY A 69 4.96 5.77 -8.29
CA GLY A 69 5.29 6.64 -9.41
C GLY A 69 4.11 7.05 -10.27
N THR A 70 2.87 6.97 -9.76
CA THR A 70 1.71 7.63 -10.36
C THR A 70 2.07 9.07 -10.69
N LEU A 71 1.68 9.50 -11.89
CA LEU A 71 1.77 10.90 -12.25
C LEU A 71 0.54 11.64 -11.74
N ASP A 72 0.77 12.86 -11.25
CA ASP A 72 -0.32 13.80 -11.06
C ASP A 72 -0.72 14.40 -12.42
N TYR A 73 -1.98 14.78 -12.55
CA TYR A 73 -2.54 15.39 -13.76
C TYR A 73 -1.82 16.69 -14.17
N GLN A 74 -1.16 17.36 -13.22
CA GLN A 74 -0.35 18.55 -13.46
C GLN A 74 1.11 18.27 -13.82
N GLN A 75 1.56 17.01 -13.77
CA GLN A 75 2.95 16.66 -14.03
C GLN A 75 3.27 16.56 -15.52
N THR A 76 4.55 16.80 -15.82
CA THR A 76 5.10 16.78 -17.17
C THR A 76 5.84 15.46 -17.41
N VAL A 77 5.38 14.67 -18.37
CA VAL A 77 6.05 13.44 -18.82
C VAL A 77 7.30 13.80 -19.61
N GLY A 78 8.43 13.16 -19.25
CA GLY A 78 9.72 13.38 -19.93
C GLY A 78 10.23 14.82 -19.89
N GLY A 79 9.70 15.66 -18.98
CA GLY A 79 10.01 17.09 -18.90
C GLY A 79 9.50 17.93 -20.09
N LYS A 80 8.72 17.33 -21.00
CA LYS A 80 8.27 17.98 -22.25
C LYS A 80 6.76 17.98 -22.45
N LEU A 81 6.06 16.95 -21.96
CA LEU A 81 4.65 16.71 -22.29
C LEU A 81 3.74 16.84 -21.06
N GLN A 82 2.91 17.89 -21.03
CA GLN A 82 1.92 18.08 -19.97
C GLN A 82 0.65 17.28 -20.28
N LEU A 83 0.30 16.34 -19.41
CA LEU A 83 -0.86 15.44 -19.61
C LEU A 83 -2.18 16.21 -19.70
N LYS A 84 -2.36 17.25 -18.88
CA LYS A 84 -3.53 18.12 -18.91
C LYS A 84 -3.81 18.75 -20.28
N ASN A 85 -2.75 19.18 -20.98
CA ASN A 85 -2.91 19.84 -22.26
C ASN A 85 -3.04 18.84 -23.40
N LEU A 86 -2.51 17.63 -23.21
CA LEU A 86 -2.55 16.57 -24.22
C LEU A 86 -3.98 16.19 -24.60
N GLU A 87 -4.91 16.12 -23.66
CA GLU A 87 -6.33 15.84 -23.97
C GLU A 87 -6.93 16.90 -24.90
N PHE A 88 -6.66 18.18 -24.61
CA PHE A 88 -7.10 19.30 -25.44
C PHE A 88 -6.46 19.25 -26.83
N TRP A 89 -5.15 18.99 -26.89
CA TRP A 89 -4.42 18.92 -28.15
C TRP A 89 -4.84 17.71 -29.01
N LEU A 90 -5.16 16.57 -28.39
CA LEU A 90 -5.72 15.41 -29.10
C LEU A 90 -7.09 15.73 -29.69
N LEU A 91 -7.95 16.44 -28.96
CA LEU A 91 -9.25 16.86 -29.48
C LEU A 91 -9.10 17.83 -30.66
N GLN A 92 -8.14 18.76 -30.59
CA GLN A 92 -7.84 19.66 -31.70
C GLN A 92 -7.29 18.89 -32.91
N ALA A 93 -6.36 17.97 -32.70
CA ALA A 93 -5.74 17.18 -33.78
C ALA A 93 -6.75 16.30 -34.52
N LYS A 94 -7.81 15.82 -33.86
CA LYS A 94 -8.89 15.06 -34.52
C LYS A 94 -9.76 15.89 -35.46
N ASN A 95 -9.88 17.20 -35.19
CA ASN A 95 -10.74 18.10 -35.95
C ASN A 95 -9.96 18.94 -36.98
N ASP A 96 -8.63 18.93 -36.92
CA ASP A 96 -7.76 19.73 -37.79
C ASP A 96 -7.02 18.84 -38.82
N PRO A 97 -7.37 18.91 -40.12
CA PRO A 97 -6.71 18.17 -41.19
C PRO A 97 -5.22 18.56 -41.40
N SER A 98 -4.78 19.70 -40.87
CA SER A 98 -3.43 20.22 -41.02
C SER A 98 -2.50 19.86 -39.85
N PHE A 99 -2.98 19.06 -38.90
CA PHE A 99 -2.21 18.71 -37.72
C PHE A 99 -0.93 17.94 -38.07
N SER A 100 0.22 18.37 -37.51
CA SER A 100 1.52 17.77 -37.82
C SER A 100 1.65 16.38 -37.21
N ARG A 101 1.80 15.37 -38.09
CA ARG A 101 2.05 13.97 -37.69
C ARG A 101 3.30 13.83 -36.81
N GLN A 102 4.33 14.61 -37.08
CA GLN A 102 5.60 14.59 -36.36
C GLN A 102 5.42 14.96 -34.88
N ILE A 103 4.48 15.85 -34.57
CA ILE A 103 4.15 16.23 -33.19
C ILE A 103 3.47 15.07 -32.47
N ALA A 104 2.50 14.41 -33.12
CA ALA A 104 1.83 13.23 -32.54
C ALA A 104 2.82 12.06 -32.32
N GLU A 105 3.76 11.85 -33.24
CA GLU A 105 4.84 10.88 -33.09
C GLU A 105 5.76 11.20 -31.89
N GLY A 106 6.13 12.46 -31.71
CA GLY A 106 6.90 12.91 -30.55
C GLY A 106 6.16 12.71 -29.21
N TRP A 107 4.84 12.93 -29.19
CA TRP A 107 4.01 12.63 -28.02
C TRP A 107 3.97 11.13 -27.74
N ALA A 108 3.74 10.30 -28.76
CA ALA A 108 3.73 8.85 -28.62
C ALA A 108 5.08 8.35 -28.07
N GLN A 109 6.20 8.81 -28.63
CA GLN A 109 7.54 8.44 -28.17
C GLN A 109 7.74 8.80 -26.69
N THR A 110 7.37 10.03 -26.29
CA THR A 110 7.52 10.49 -24.90
C THR A 110 6.73 9.62 -23.92
N LEU A 111 5.52 9.21 -24.29
CA LEU A 111 4.67 8.34 -23.46
C LEU A 111 5.19 6.89 -23.42
N GLU A 112 5.61 6.34 -24.56
CA GLU A 112 6.22 5.00 -24.61
C GLU A 112 7.49 4.93 -23.75
N GLU A 113 8.34 5.94 -23.87
CA GLU A 113 9.61 6.02 -23.15
C GLU A 113 9.36 6.13 -21.64
N HIS A 114 8.32 6.84 -21.21
CA HIS A 114 7.89 6.87 -19.82
C HIS A 114 7.43 5.50 -19.30
N ILE A 115 6.63 4.76 -20.06
CA ILE A 115 6.18 3.42 -19.67
C ILE A 115 7.37 2.45 -19.58
N ARG A 116 8.28 2.47 -20.56
CA ARG A 116 9.50 1.65 -20.55
C ARG A 116 10.42 2.00 -19.39
N HIS A 117 10.62 3.29 -19.13
CA HIS A 117 11.43 3.75 -18.00
C HIS A 117 10.84 3.30 -16.66
N THR A 118 9.52 3.36 -16.52
CA THR A 118 8.84 2.92 -15.29
C THR A 118 8.93 1.41 -15.10
N THR A 119 8.84 0.64 -16.18
CA THR A 119 9.08 -0.82 -16.17
C THR A 119 10.51 -1.12 -15.70
N MET A 120 11.51 -0.49 -16.32
CA MET A 120 12.92 -0.63 -15.97
C MET A 120 13.20 -0.24 -14.50
N ARG A 121 12.52 0.79 -14.00
CA ARG A 121 12.61 1.21 -12.59
C ARG A 121 12.15 0.09 -11.65
N PHE A 122 11.04 -0.57 -11.94
CA PHE A 122 10.57 -1.68 -11.11
C PHE A 122 11.49 -2.90 -11.19
N ASP A 123 11.99 -3.25 -12.38
CA ASP A 123 12.92 -4.36 -12.56
C ASP A 123 14.26 -4.09 -11.83
N SER A 124 14.76 -2.86 -11.92
CA SER A 124 15.95 -2.43 -11.17
C SER A 124 15.72 -2.51 -9.66
N ALA A 125 14.57 -2.05 -9.18
CA ALA A 125 14.26 -2.09 -7.76
C ALA A 125 14.11 -3.53 -7.23
N LYS A 126 13.60 -4.46 -8.04
CA LYS A 126 13.61 -5.89 -7.73
C LYS A 126 15.03 -6.44 -7.63
N LEU A 127 15.90 -6.11 -8.59
CA LEU A 127 17.30 -6.54 -8.56
C LEU A 127 18.00 -6.05 -7.29
N PHE A 128 17.84 -4.76 -6.95
CA PHE A 128 18.39 -4.20 -5.71
C PHE A 128 17.81 -4.88 -4.47
N GLY A 129 16.50 -5.18 -4.46
CA GLY A 129 15.86 -5.91 -3.37
C GLY A 129 16.44 -7.30 -3.16
N ASN A 130 16.68 -8.04 -4.25
CA ASN A 130 17.29 -9.36 -4.20
C ASN A 130 18.74 -9.29 -3.68
N LEU A 131 19.55 -8.37 -4.21
CA LEU A 131 20.93 -8.16 -3.76
C LEU A 131 20.99 -7.76 -2.29
N PHE A 132 20.04 -6.92 -1.84
CA PHE A 132 19.94 -6.52 -0.43
C PHE A 132 19.61 -7.72 0.46
N ASN A 133 18.67 -8.59 0.04
CA ASN A 133 18.35 -9.82 0.76
C ASN A 133 19.52 -10.81 0.78
N GLU A 134 20.23 -10.97 -0.33
CA GLU A 134 21.45 -11.79 -0.40
C GLU A 134 22.51 -11.26 0.56
N TRP A 135 22.71 -9.94 0.62
CA TRP A 135 23.63 -9.30 1.56
C TRP A 135 23.21 -9.45 3.03
N LEU A 136 21.92 -9.38 3.34
CA LEU A 136 21.42 -9.67 4.69
C LEU A 136 21.66 -11.13 5.08
N THR A 137 21.51 -12.05 4.13
CA THR A 137 21.63 -13.50 4.35
C THR A 137 23.09 -13.97 4.41
N SER A 138 24.00 -13.30 3.69
CA SER A 138 25.42 -13.67 3.62
C SER A 138 26.21 -13.39 4.90
N GLY A 139 25.60 -12.74 5.90
CA GLY A 139 26.25 -12.43 7.17
C GLY A 139 27.31 -11.33 7.10
N ASP A 140 27.56 -10.77 5.91
CA ASP A 140 28.48 -9.64 5.68
C ASP A 140 27.89 -8.29 6.12
N SER A 141 26.67 -8.31 6.67
CA SER A 141 26.08 -7.12 7.26
C SER A 141 26.78 -6.78 8.57
N VAL A 142 27.57 -5.70 8.53
CA VAL A 142 28.12 -5.05 9.73
C VAL A 142 27.02 -4.68 10.73
N ALA A 143 25.76 -4.54 10.27
CA ALA A 143 24.58 -4.34 11.09
C ALA A 143 24.26 -5.51 12.04
N LEU A 144 24.51 -6.77 11.67
CA LEU A 144 24.38 -7.93 12.56
C LEU A 144 25.56 -8.04 13.54
N ARG A 145 26.73 -7.52 13.19
CA ARG A 145 27.92 -7.52 14.08
C ARG A 145 27.77 -6.62 15.30
N TYR A 146 26.91 -5.58 15.24
CA TYR A 146 26.61 -4.75 16.40
C TYR A 146 25.61 -5.41 17.40
N GLN A 147 25.06 -6.58 17.07
CA GLN A 147 24.20 -7.35 17.97
C GLN A 147 24.92 -8.55 18.61
N ALA A 148 26.05 -8.99 18.07
CA ALA A 148 26.93 -9.94 18.73
C ALA A 148 27.99 -9.18 19.53
N VAL A 149 27.69 -8.92 20.81
CA VAL A 149 28.75 -8.63 21.79
C VAL A 149 29.69 -9.85 21.82
N PRO A 150 31.02 -9.70 21.84
CA PRO A 150 31.92 -10.83 22.03
C PRO A 150 31.78 -11.33 23.47
N GLU A 151 31.24 -12.53 23.66
CA GLU A 151 31.43 -13.29 24.90
C GLU A 151 32.86 -13.87 24.89
N ASP A 152 33.81 -13.08 25.39
CA ASP A 152 35.01 -13.62 26.03
C ASP A 152 34.65 -13.89 27.49
N VAL A 153 34.20 -15.10 27.84
CA VAL A 153 34.43 -15.68 29.17
C VAL A 153 34.52 -17.21 29.06
N GLU A 154 35.74 -17.73 29.12
CA GLU A 154 36.02 -19.13 29.47
C GLU A 154 35.57 -19.43 30.91
N GLY A 155 34.94 -20.60 31.10
CA GLY A 155 35.07 -21.45 32.30
C GLY A 155 34.41 -20.99 33.61
N ASP A 156 33.41 -21.73 34.10
CA ASP A 156 33.60 -22.77 35.15
C ASP A 156 32.25 -23.27 35.68
N VAL A 157 32.25 -24.51 36.12
CA VAL A 157 31.14 -25.35 36.59
C VAL A 157 30.86 -25.16 38.09
N SER A 158 29.58 -25.31 38.52
CA SER A 158 29.11 -25.85 39.84
C SER A 158 27.70 -25.33 40.13
N GLU A 159 26.68 -26.17 39.97
CA GLU A 159 25.91 -26.90 41.00
C GLU A 159 24.67 -26.17 41.57
N VAL A 160 23.53 -26.78 41.25
CA VAL A 160 22.37 -27.11 42.10
C VAL A 160 21.88 -26.07 43.10
N CYS A 161 20.63 -25.63 42.90
CA CYS A 161 19.64 -25.49 43.98
C CYS A 161 18.24 -25.72 43.39
N GLU A 162 17.67 -26.90 43.64
CA GLU A 162 16.22 -27.16 43.58
C GLU A 162 15.51 -26.51 44.78
N SER A 163 14.34 -25.94 44.51
CA SER A 163 13.18 -25.62 45.37
C SER A 163 12.56 -24.33 44.79
N ASP A 164 11.25 -24.15 44.66
CA ASP A 164 10.15 -24.84 45.28
C ASP A 164 8.89 -24.67 44.41
N ALA A 165 8.00 -25.64 44.54
CA ALA A 165 6.72 -25.68 43.89
C ALA A 165 5.83 -24.51 44.30
N ALA A 166 5.42 -23.71 43.30
CA ALA A 166 4.14 -23.02 43.33
C ALA A 166 3.68 -22.84 41.88
N SER A 167 3.22 -23.95 41.28
CA SER A 167 2.25 -23.89 40.19
C SER A 167 0.99 -23.22 40.73
N ALA A 168 0.99 -21.88 40.69
CA ALA A 168 -0.19 -21.10 40.90
C ALA A 168 -1.18 -21.51 39.80
N ALA A 169 -2.11 -22.38 40.18
CA ALA A 169 -3.24 -22.79 39.40
C ALA A 169 -3.89 -21.55 38.79
N PHE A 170 -3.66 -21.32 37.50
CA PHE A 170 -4.40 -20.34 36.74
C PHE A 170 -5.84 -20.85 36.69
N VAL A 171 -6.67 -20.27 37.55
CA VAL A 171 -8.08 -20.61 37.71
C VAL A 171 -8.78 -20.36 36.38
N GLU A 172 -9.04 -21.45 35.67
CA GLU A 172 -9.71 -21.55 34.37
C GLU A 172 -11.22 -21.28 34.50
N VAL A 173 -11.62 -20.11 35.01
CA VAL A 173 -13.03 -19.78 35.32
C VAL A 173 -13.62 -18.71 34.39
N GLY A 174 -12.89 -18.27 33.36
CA GLY A 174 -13.38 -17.30 32.37
C GLY A 174 -13.66 -17.86 30.97
N ARG A 175 -13.37 -19.14 30.70
CA ARG A 175 -13.27 -19.65 29.31
C ARG A 175 -14.63 -19.81 28.63
N LYS A 176 -15.59 -20.49 29.23
CA LYS A 176 -16.82 -20.88 28.50
C LYS A 176 -17.65 -19.69 28.08
N GLU A 177 -17.90 -18.76 28.99
CA GLU A 177 -18.72 -17.57 28.73
C GLU A 177 -18.03 -16.59 27.75
N LEU A 178 -16.70 -16.47 27.80
CA LEU A 178 -15.93 -15.68 26.84
C LEU A 178 -15.98 -16.31 25.44
N TYR A 179 -15.82 -17.63 25.34
CA TYR A 179 -15.96 -18.34 24.06
C TYR A 179 -17.38 -18.24 23.49
N GLU A 180 -18.42 -18.38 24.33
CA GLU A 180 -19.83 -18.23 23.94
C GLU A 180 -20.15 -16.78 23.51
N GLN A 181 -19.63 -15.78 24.22
CA GLN A 181 -19.77 -14.37 23.84
C GLN A 181 -19.03 -14.04 22.54
N LYS A 182 -17.82 -14.60 22.37
CA LYS A 182 -17.04 -14.45 21.14
C LYS A 182 -17.72 -15.13 19.98
N GLU A 183 -18.24 -16.34 20.15
CA GLU A 183 -18.98 -17.08 19.13
C GLU A 183 -20.27 -16.35 18.73
N LYS A 184 -21.02 -15.85 19.71
CA LYS A 184 -22.22 -15.04 19.45
C LYS A 184 -21.89 -13.72 18.77
N PHE A 185 -20.81 -13.04 19.19
CA PHE A 185 -20.32 -11.85 18.51
C PHE A 185 -19.86 -12.15 17.08
N THR A 186 -19.13 -13.26 16.88
CA THR A 186 -18.67 -13.69 15.58
C THR A 186 -19.84 -14.01 14.66
N SER A 187 -20.85 -14.73 15.15
CA SER A 187 -22.09 -15.00 14.41
C SER A 187 -22.83 -13.71 14.05
N ILE A 188 -22.99 -12.77 14.99
CA ILE A 188 -23.67 -11.50 14.71
C ILE A 188 -22.90 -10.62 13.70
N VAL A 189 -21.57 -10.63 13.75
CA VAL A 189 -20.72 -9.71 12.96
C VAL A 189 -20.33 -10.29 11.60
N PHE A 190 -20.16 -11.61 11.51
CA PHE A 190 -19.61 -12.29 10.33
C PHE A 190 -20.58 -13.24 9.63
N ASP A 191 -21.76 -13.53 10.20
CA ASP A 191 -22.80 -14.22 9.45
C ASP A 191 -23.55 -13.20 8.58
N ASP A 192 -23.79 -13.57 7.33
CA ASP A 192 -24.54 -12.75 6.39
C ASP A 192 -25.97 -12.54 6.90
N TYR A 193 -26.28 -11.34 7.36
CA TYR A 193 -27.65 -10.98 7.71
C TYR A 193 -28.50 -11.01 6.44
N PRO A 194 -29.64 -11.74 6.41
CA PRO A 194 -30.48 -11.82 5.22
C PRO A 194 -31.12 -10.45 4.96
N VAL A 195 -30.47 -9.65 4.13
CA VAL A 195 -31.01 -8.38 3.64
C VAL A 195 -31.88 -8.69 2.43
N ASP A 196 -33.15 -8.30 2.50
CA ASP A 196 -34.03 -8.27 1.34
C ASP A 196 -33.56 -7.17 0.37
N THR A 197 -32.69 -7.57 -0.56
CA THR A 197 -32.11 -6.66 -1.55
C THR A 197 -33.17 -6.06 -2.45
N ALA A 198 -34.24 -6.80 -2.77
CA ALA A 198 -35.31 -6.30 -3.63
C ALA A 198 -36.12 -5.20 -2.92
N ALA A 199 -36.49 -5.41 -1.66
CA ALA A 199 -37.18 -4.40 -0.86
C ALA A 199 -36.31 -3.15 -0.64
N LEU A 200 -35.01 -3.33 -0.38
CA LEU A 200 -34.08 -2.23 -0.19
C LEU A 200 -33.89 -1.42 -1.49
N THR A 201 -33.72 -2.09 -2.63
CA THR A 201 -33.58 -1.42 -3.93
C THR A 201 -34.84 -0.64 -4.29
N ALA A 202 -36.03 -1.25 -4.12
CA ALA A 202 -37.29 -0.57 -4.38
C ALA A 202 -37.46 0.69 -3.49
N TYR A 203 -37.11 0.59 -2.21
CA TYR A 203 -37.13 1.74 -1.29
C TYR A 203 -36.17 2.84 -1.73
N LEU A 204 -34.94 2.51 -2.13
CA LEU A 204 -33.96 3.50 -2.58
C LEU A 204 -34.36 4.15 -3.90
N GLU A 205 -34.93 3.38 -4.84
CA GLU A 205 -35.45 3.92 -6.11
C GLU A 205 -36.62 4.90 -5.88
N ASP A 206 -37.54 4.57 -4.97
CA ASP A 206 -38.63 5.46 -4.57
C ASP A 206 -38.11 6.72 -3.85
N LEU A 207 -37.16 6.56 -2.92
CA LEU A 207 -36.56 7.66 -2.16
C LEU A 207 -35.87 8.71 -3.06
N PHE A 208 -35.30 8.26 -4.19
CA PHE A 208 -34.62 9.12 -5.16
C PHE A 208 -35.42 9.37 -6.45
N SER A 209 -36.74 9.16 -6.41
CA SER A 209 -37.63 9.30 -7.58
C SER A 209 -37.95 10.76 -7.96
N SER A 210 -37.85 11.71 -7.03
CA SER A 210 -38.08 13.13 -7.33
C SER A 210 -36.88 13.77 -8.02
N ASP A 211 -37.12 14.82 -8.82
CA ASP A 211 -36.05 15.55 -9.53
C ASP A 211 -35.00 16.12 -8.57
N GLU A 212 -35.40 16.63 -7.40
CA GLU A 212 -34.46 17.12 -6.38
C GLU A 212 -33.64 16.00 -5.77
N ALA A 213 -34.26 14.87 -5.44
CA ALA A 213 -33.59 13.74 -4.82
C ALA A 213 -32.63 13.06 -5.81
N ALA A 214 -33.04 12.90 -7.08
CA ALA A 214 -32.19 12.40 -8.15
C ALA A 214 -30.95 13.28 -8.37
N LYS A 215 -31.10 14.61 -8.34
CA LYS A 215 -29.97 15.56 -8.40
C LYS A 215 -29.05 15.43 -7.18
N ALA A 216 -29.61 15.29 -5.98
CA ALA A 216 -28.83 15.09 -4.76
C ALA A 216 -28.01 13.79 -4.81
N LEU A 217 -28.61 12.70 -5.30
CA LEU A 217 -27.94 11.42 -5.52
C LEU A 217 -26.81 11.53 -6.55
N ASP A 218 -27.04 12.21 -7.67
CA ASP A 218 -26.02 12.44 -8.69
C ASP A 218 -24.83 13.25 -8.16
N ASN A 219 -25.10 14.30 -7.36
CA ASN A 219 -24.05 15.06 -6.68
C ASN A 219 -23.27 14.19 -5.69
N LEU A 220 -23.95 13.39 -4.86
CA LEU A 220 -23.28 12.47 -3.94
C LEU A 220 -22.40 11.46 -4.68
N ARG A 221 -22.86 10.92 -5.81
CA ARG A 221 -22.06 10.02 -6.65
C ARG A 221 -20.83 10.71 -7.21
N LYS A 222 -20.95 11.96 -7.66
CA LYS A 222 -19.82 12.77 -8.13
C LYS A 222 -18.84 13.05 -7.00
N ASP A 223 -19.33 13.44 -5.82
CA ASP A 223 -18.50 13.70 -4.65
C ASP A 223 -17.76 12.45 -4.19
N LEU A 224 -18.44 11.30 -4.17
CA LEU A 224 -17.83 10.02 -3.82
C LEU A 224 -16.77 9.61 -4.85
N LYS A 225 -17.04 9.80 -6.14
CA LYS A 225 -16.08 9.55 -7.22
C LYS A 225 -14.85 10.44 -7.11
N ASN A 226 -15.06 11.73 -6.84
CA ASN A 226 -13.98 12.69 -6.64
C ASN A 226 -13.16 12.34 -5.39
N PHE A 227 -13.83 12.05 -4.28
CA PHE A 227 -13.19 11.60 -3.04
C PHE A 227 -12.33 10.36 -3.28
N ALA A 228 -12.89 9.32 -3.90
CA ALA A 228 -12.16 8.08 -4.20
C ALA A 228 -10.95 8.33 -5.11
N TYR A 229 -11.12 9.17 -6.14
CA TYR A 229 -10.04 9.57 -7.04
C TYR A 229 -8.87 10.25 -6.29
N TYR A 230 -9.17 11.19 -5.39
CA TYR A 230 -8.14 11.86 -4.60
C TYR A 230 -7.56 10.95 -3.52
N PHE A 231 -8.38 10.13 -2.87
CA PHE A 231 -7.96 9.22 -1.81
C PHE A 231 -6.96 8.19 -2.32
N GLN A 232 -7.21 7.57 -3.48
CA GLN A 232 -6.31 6.59 -4.08
C GLN A 232 -4.95 7.17 -4.50
N ARG A 233 -4.89 8.48 -4.79
CA ARG A 233 -3.69 9.17 -5.27
C ARG A 233 -2.91 9.91 -4.19
N ARG A 234 -3.50 10.10 -3.01
CA ARG A 234 -2.87 10.84 -1.92
C ARG A 234 -1.89 9.93 -1.16
N PRO A 235 -0.59 10.25 -1.12
CA PRO A 235 0.35 9.49 -0.32
C PRO A 235 0.10 9.74 1.18
N VAL A 236 0.35 8.71 1.98
CA VAL A 236 0.42 8.85 3.44
C VAL A 236 1.70 9.59 3.78
N THR A 237 1.58 10.62 4.61
CA THR A 237 2.68 11.49 5.02
C THR A 237 3.19 11.11 6.40
N SER A 238 4.45 11.43 6.67
CA SER A 238 5.06 11.26 8.00
C SER A 238 4.30 12.00 9.10
N ARG A 239 3.64 13.12 8.76
CA ARG A 239 2.77 13.85 9.70
C ARG A 239 1.55 13.03 10.11
N GLU A 240 0.89 12.37 9.15
CA GLU A 240 -0.28 11.53 9.42
C GLU A 240 0.10 10.28 10.22
N VAL A 241 1.26 9.68 9.92
CA VAL A 241 1.81 8.57 10.71
C VAL A 241 2.08 9.02 12.14
N LEU A 242 2.78 10.14 12.34
CA LEU A 242 3.03 10.68 13.69
C LEU A 242 1.73 11.00 14.45
N GLY A 243 0.75 11.59 13.79
CA GLY A 243 -0.57 11.85 14.36
C GLY A 243 -1.24 10.55 14.81
N SER A 244 -1.25 9.54 13.96
CA SER A 244 -1.81 8.22 14.24
C SER A 244 -1.10 7.54 15.42
N ILE A 245 0.23 7.61 15.48
CA ILE A 245 1.01 7.09 16.60
C ILE A 245 0.63 7.79 17.91
N LYS A 246 0.49 9.13 17.90
CA LYS A 246 0.05 9.89 19.09
C LYS A 246 -1.35 9.47 19.55
N SER A 247 -2.28 9.30 18.62
CA SER A 247 -3.64 8.84 18.93
C SER A 247 -3.66 7.43 19.50
N LEU A 248 -2.86 6.50 18.95
CA LEU A 248 -2.72 5.13 19.46
C LEU A 248 -2.08 5.08 20.85
N LEU A 249 -1.09 5.94 21.12
CA LEU A 249 -0.50 6.04 22.45
C LEU A 249 -1.48 6.62 23.49
N ALA A 250 -2.42 7.48 23.06
CA ALA A 250 -3.44 8.06 23.92
C ALA A 250 -4.62 7.12 24.20
N SER A 251 -4.94 6.19 23.30
CA SER A 251 -6.12 5.32 23.42
C SER A 251 -6.02 4.24 24.51
N GLY A 252 -4.82 3.96 25.00
CA GLY A 252 -4.60 2.93 26.03
C GLY A 252 -4.82 1.48 25.55
N LEU A 253 -5.08 1.27 24.25
CA LEU A 253 -5.39 -0.02 23.64
C LEU A 253 -4.16 -0.93 23.41
N MET A 254 -2.98 -0.54 23.89
CA MET A 254 -1.71 -1.18 23.55
C MET A 254 -0.98 -1.61 24.82
N ASP A 255 -0.33 -2.78 24.79
CA ASP A 255 0.61 -3.22 25.83
C ASP A 255 1.86 -2.31 25.91
N GLU A 256 2.60 -2.39 27.03
CA GLU A 256 3.74 -1.49 27.28
C GLU A 256 4.90 -1.71 26.28
N GLU A 257 5.00 -2.90 25.71
CA GLU A 257 6.00 -3.23 24.69
C GLU A 257 5.72 -2.48 23.36
N LYS A 258 4.49 -2.57 22.85
CA LYS A 258 4.05 -1.82 21.66
C LYS A 258 4.14 -0.32 21.89
N ARG A 259 3.78 0.15 23.08
CA ARG A 259 3.90 1.58 23.44
C ARG A 259 5.34 2.07 23.42
N THR A 260 6.27 1.29 23.98
CA THR A 260 7.70 1.63 23.97
C THR A 260 8.25 1.68 22.55
N THR A 261 7.85 0.71 21.72
CA THR A 261 8.24 0.64 20.31
C THR A 261 7.72 1.84 19.51
N LEU A 262 6.45 2.20 19.68
CA LEU A 262 5.85 3.37 19.03
C LEU A 262 6.50 4.68 19.46
N LYS A 263 6.89 4.83 20.73
CA LYS A 263 7.68 5.98 21.20
C LYS A 263 9.05 6.03 20.51
N ALA A 264 9.73 4.89 20.38
CA ALA A 264 11.01 4.82 19.66
C ALA A 264 10.87 5.20 18.18
N PHE A 265 9.74 4.87 17.54
CA PHE A 265 9.46 5.32 16.16
C PHE A 265 9.27 6.83 16.07
N GLN A 266 8.61 7.47 17.05
CA GLN A 266 8.44 8.93 17.05
C GLN A 266 9.78 9.68 17.05
N GLU A 267 10.79 9.11 17.71
CA GLU A 267 12.13 9.70 17.80
C GLU A 267 12.99 9.44 16.55
N ASN A 268 12.55 8.59 15.62
CA ASN A 268 13.29 8.25 14.40
C ASN A 268 12.52 8.67 13.12
N PRO A 269 12.82 9.86 12.56
CA PRO A 269 12.16 10.36 11.36
C PRO A 269 12.28 9.43 10.14
N THR A 270 13.40 8.70 10.03
CA THR A 270 13.61 7.73 8.94
C THR A 270 12.61 6.60 9.04
N VAL A 271 12.44 6.01 10.23
CA VAL A 271 11.46 4.91 10.43
C VAL A 271 10.03 5.39 10.14
N VAL A 272 9.66 6.60 10.58
CA VAL A 272 8.34 7.18 10.29
C VAL A 272 8.12 7.34 8.78
N GLN A 273 9.13 7.85 8.07
CA GLN A 273 9.07 8.00 6.61
C GLN A 273 8.94 6.64 5.91
N GLU A 274 9.65 5.63 6.39
CA GLU A 274 9.57 4.27 5.87
C GLU A 274 8.19 3.66 6.08
N VAL A 275 7.61 3.82 7.27
CA VAL A 275 6.23 3.39 7.58
C VAL A 275 5.21 4.11 6.69
N ALA A 276 5.35 5.43 6.51
CA ALA A 276 4.50 6.22 5.62
C ALA A 276 4.58 5.70 4.17
N SER A 277 5.78 5.37 3.71
CA SER A 277 6.02 4.76 2.40
C SER A 277 5.35 3.38 2.29
N VAL A 278 5.48 2.51 3.28
CA VAL A 278 4.81 1.19 3.29
C VAL A 278 3.29 1.34 3.24
N LEU A 279 2.72 2.21 4.07
CA LEU A 279 1.27 2.44 4.09
C LEU A 279 0.77 2.95 2.74
N THR A 280 1.51 3.86 2.12
CA THR A 280 1.20 4.35 0.76
C THR A 280 1.24 3.22 -0.26
N MET A 281 2.26 2.37 -0.21
CA MET A 281 2.37 1.22 -1.12
C MET A 281 1.22 0.22 -0.93
N ARG A 282 0.81 -0.03 0.33
CA ARG A 282 -0.32 -0.91 0.66
C ARG A 282 -1.66 -0.34 0.18
N LEU A 283 -1.88 0.97 0.36
CA LEU A 283 -3.09 1.65 -0.12
C LEU A 283 -3.18 1.62 -1.65
N ALA A 284 -2.05 1.71 -2.36
CA ALA A 284 -2.04 1.58 -3.81
C ALA A 284 -2.49 0.20 -4.30
N SER A 285 -2.39 -0.83 -3.46
CA SER A 285 -2.80 -2.20 -3.77
C SER A 285 -4.09 -2.62 -3.04
N LEU A 286 -4.92 -1.64 -2.65
CA LEU A 286 -6.17 -1.84 -1.92
C LEU A 286 -7.13 -2.80 -2.64
N GLU A 287 -7.17 -2.79 -3.97
CA GLU A 287 -8.01 -3.69 -4.78
C GLU A 287 -7.67 -5.17 -4.56
N SER A 288 -6.39 -5.47 -4.31
CA SER A 288 -5.89 -6.83 -4.03
C SER A 288 -5.75 -7.11 -2.53
N TRP A 289 -6.22 -6.20 -1.68
CA TRP A 289 -6.08 -6.35 -0.25
C TRP A 289 -7.07 -7.40 0.28
N ALA A 290 -6.53 -8.35 1.03
CA ALA A 290 -7.30 -9.38 1.71
C ALA A 290 -6.80 -9.51 3.14
N TRP A 291 -7.69 -9.91 4.04
CA TRP A 291 -7.31 -10.27 5.39
C TRP A 291 -6.26 -11.39 5.37
N PRO A 292 -5.22 -11.34 6.23
CA PRO A 292 -4.32 -12.46 6.42
C PRO A 292 -5.12 -13.72 6.79
N LYS A 293 -4.65 -14.90 6.39
CA LYS A 293 -5.29 -16.20 6.72
C LYS A 293 -5.44 -16.42 8.23
N GLU A 294 -4.61 -15.74 9.02
CA GLU A 294 -4.60 -15.77 10.48
C GLU A 294 -5.67 -14.85 11.10
N GLY A 295 -6.41 -14.08 10.28
CA GLY A 295 -7.37 -13.08 10.74
C GLY A 295 -6.70 -11.77 11.18
N PRO A 296 -7.47 -10.78 11.64
CA PRO A 296 -6.90 -9.59 12.27
C PRO A 296 -6.10 -9.99 13.53
N PRO A 297 -4.97 -9.32 13.84
CA PRO A 297 -4.18 -9.61 15.03
C PRO A 297 -5.07 -9.54 16.27
N GLN A 298 -5.03 -10.59 17.08
CA GLN A 298 -5.77 -10.65 18.34
C GLN A 298 -5.24 -9.55 19.27
N VAL A 299 -6.12 -8.65 19.69
CA VAL A 299 -5.83 -7.54 20.61
C VAL A 299 -5.54 -8.08 22.00
#